data_AF-A0AAQ3P283-F1
#
_entry.id   AF-A0AAQ3P283-F1
#
_cell.length_a   1.000
_cell.length_b   1.000
_cell.length_c   1.000
_cell.angle_alpha   90.00
_cell.angle_beta   90.00
_cell.angle_gamma   90.00
#
_symmetry.space_group_name_H-M   'P 1'
#
loop_
_entity.id
_entity.type
_entity.pdbx_description
1 polymer ?
#
loop_
_entity_poly.entity_id
_entity_poly.type
_entity_poly.pdbx_seq_one_letter_code
_entity_poly.pdbx_strand_id
1 'polypeptide(L)'
;MLYQWIELSSEPNKEAVIKALLGAKDAMLRIRYHMRLMGESAGVPIEPESQTQLLDGTLNLEGVLLAGVPGAGGFDAVFAVCLGNSSSNVTKIWSSHNVLALLVKEDPCGVCLESADPRTYEITSAVSSINIE
;
A
#
# COMPACT_ATOMS: atom_id res chain seq x y z
N MET A 1 0.05 -7.61 -20.73
CA MET A 1 0.70 -7.49 -19.41
C MET A 1 0.82 -8.84 -18.70
N LEU A 2 -0.26 -9.62 -18.47
CA LEU A 2 -0.22 -10.92 -17.76
C LEU A 2 0.72 -11.98 -18.38
N TYR A 3 0.69 -12.13 -19.71
CA TYR A 3 1.50 -13.12 -20.44
C TYR A 3 2.99 -12.75 -20.51
N GLN A 4 3.31 -11.45 -20.53
CA GLN A 4 4.70 -10.96 -20.63
C GLN A 4 5.55 -11.34 -19.40
N TRP A 5 4.96 -11.47 -18.22
CA TRP A 5 5.71 -11.81 -17.01
C TRP A 5 6.07 -13.31 -16.98
N ILE A 6 5.16 -14.17 -17.44
CA ILE A 6 5.39 -15.61 -17.54
C ILE A 6 6.45 -15.92 -18.60
N GLU A 7 6.45 -15.19 -19.72
CA GLU A 7 7.46 -15.32 -20.78
C GLU A 7 8.88 -14.94 -20.33
N LEU A 8 9.02 -14.08 -19.32
CA LEU A 8 10.32 -13.62 -18.80
C LEU A 8 10.92 -14.56 -17.74
N SER A 9 10.15 -15.52 -17.20
CA SER A 9 10.66 -16.44 -16.17
C SER A 9 11.24 -17.72 -16.79
N SER A 10 12.56 -17.77 -16.95
CA SER A 10 13.27 -18.99 -17.39
C SER A 10 13.52 -20.00 -16.24
N GLU A 11 13.25 -19.60 -14.99
CA GLU A 11 13.51 -20.42 -13.79
C GLU A 11 12.20 -20.83 -13.08
N PRO A 12 12.02 -22.11 -12.69
CA PRO A 12 10.79 -22.61 -12.07
C PRO A 12 10.35 -21.85 -10.80
N ASN A 13 11.31 -21.35 -10.01
CA ASN A 13 11.02 -20.60 -8.78
C ASN A 13 10.38 -19.23 -9.11
N LYS A 14 10.88 -18.55 -10.16
CA LYS A 14 10.33 -17.26 -10.61
C LYS A 14 8.90 -17.43 -11.12
N GLU A 15 8.62 -18.51 -11.84
CA GLU A 15 7.27 -18.81 -12.31
C GLU A 15 6.27 -18.99 -11.15
N ALA A 16 6.67 -19.71 -10.09
CA ALA A 16 5.83 -19.90 -8.91
C ALA A 16 5.51 -18.58 -8.19
N VAL A 17 6.52 -17.72 -8.00
CA VAL A 17 6.34 -16.39 -7.40
C VAL A 17 5.41 -15.52 -8.24
N ILE A 18 5.60 -15.48 -9.56
CA ILE A 18 4.75 -14.71 -10.47
C ILE A 18 3.30 -15.20 -10.38
N LYS A 19 3.08 -16.52 -10.41
CA LYS A 19 1.73 -17.09 -10.22
C LYS A 19 1.11 -16.69 -8.89
N ALA A 20 1.87 -16.68 -7.80
CA ALA A 20 1.39 -16.23 -6.49
C ALA A 20 1.02 -14.74 -6.48
N LEU A 21 1.85 -13.88 -7.07
CA LEU A 21 1.58 -12.44 -7.18
C LEU A 21 0.33 -12.16 -8.03
N LEU A 22 0.17 -12.87 -9.15
CA LEU A 22 -1.03 -12.78 -9.97
C LEU A 22 -2.27 -13.25 -9.21
N GLY A 23 -2.17 -14.38 -8.49
CA GLY A 23 -3.24 -14.87 -7.64
C GLY A 23 -3.63 -13.87 -6.54
N ALA A 24 -2.66 -13.18 -5.94
CA ALA A 24 -2.93 -12.11 -4.97
C ALA A 24 -3.66 -10.92 -5.60
N LYS A 25 -3.28 -10.52 -6.82
CA LYS A 25 -3.97 -9.46 -7.57
C LYS A 25 -5.42 -9.84 -7.88
N ASP A 26 -5.67 -11.05 -8.37
CA ASP A 26 -7.01 -11.56 -8.65
C ASP A 26 -7.87 -11.64 -7.38
N ALA A 27 -7.29 -12.12 -6.28
CA ALA A 27 -7.96 -12.15 -4.98
C ALA A 27 -8.35 -10.75 -4.52
N MET A 28 -7.47 -9.75 -4.67
CA MET A 28 -7.77 -8.36 -4.30
C MET A 28 -8.90 -7.76 -5.15
N LEU A 29 -8.92 -8.01 -6.46
CA LEU A 29 -10.00 -7.57 -7.33
C LEU A 29 -11.36 -8.17 -6.90
N ARG A 30 -11.36 -9.45 -6.52
CA ARG A 30 -12.56 -10.11 -5.97
C ARG A 30 -12.98 -9.55 -4.62
N ILE A 31 -12.03 -9.25 -3.73
CA ILE A 31 -12.31 -8.60 -2.44
C ILE A 31 -13.00 -7.25 -2.68
N ARG A 32 -12.44 -6.37 -3.53
CA ARG A 32 -13.05 -5.08 -3.87
C ARG A 32 -14.45 -5.23 -4.45
N TYR A 33 -14.63 -6.18 -5.37
CA TYR A 33 -15.94 -6.47 -5.94
C TYR A 33 -16.97 -6.85 -4.84
N HIS A 34 -16.61 -7.75 -3.94
CA HIS A 34 -17.50 -8.15 -2.85
C HIS A 34 -17.72 -7.05 -1.82
N MET A 35 -16.73 -6.20 -1.54
CA MET A 35 -16.89 -5.02 -0.67
C MET A 35 -17.90 -4.02 -1.24
N ARG A 36 -17.87 -3.77 -2.56
CA ARG A 36 -18.86 -2.93 -3.24
C ARG A 36 -20.26 -3.53 -3.17
N LEU A 37 -20.42 -4.81 -3.52
CA LEU A 37 -21.71 -5.49 -3.42
C LEU A 37 -22.28 -5.48 -2.00
N MET A 38 -21.42 -5.67 -1.00
CA MET A 38 -21.80 -5.59 0.40
C MET A 38 -22.28 -4.17 0.75
N GLY A 39 -21.56 -3.15 0.32
CA GLY A 39 -21.93 -1.75 0.52
C GLY A 39 -23.26 -1.39 -0.12
N GLU A 40 -23.47 -1.79 -1.38
CA GLU A 40 -24.73 -1.62 -2.11
C GLU A 40 -25.90 -2.32 -1.38
N SER A 41 -25.70 -3.58 -0.98
CA SER A 41 -26.74 -4.37 -0.31
C SER A 41 -27.12 -3.82 1.07
N ALA A 42 -26.15 -3.23 1.78
CA ALA A 42 -26.36 -2.65 3.10
C ALA A 42 -26.69 -1.15 3.07
N GLY A 43 -26.69 -0.51 1.89
CA GLY A 43 -26.92 0.93 1.76
C GLY A 43 -25.83 1.79 2.42
N VAL A 44 -24.60 1.29 2.49
CA VAL A 44 -23.44 1.97 3.11
C VAL A 44 -22.27 2.06 2.13
N PRO A 45 -21.54 3.20 2.10
CA PRO A 45 -20.49 3.41 1.10
C PRO A 45 -19.15 2.77 1.52
N ILE A 46 -19.05 1.43 1.50
CA ILE A 46 -17.82 0.69 1.86
C ILE A 46 -16.67 1.00 0.89
N GLU A 47 -16.90 0.85 -0.41
CA GLU A 47 -16.01 1.38 -1.45
C GLU A 47 -16.86 2.32 -2.33
N PRO A 48 -16.93 3.62 -1.97
CA PRO A 48 -17.69 4.61 -2.73
C PRO A 48 -17.12 4.79 -4.14
N GLU A 49 -17.94 5.29 -5.08
CA GLU A 49 -17.57 5.45 -6.50
C GLU A 49 -16.28 6.25 -6.69
N SER A 50 -16.07 7.32 -5.92
CA SER A 50 -14.83 8.12 -5.99
C SER A 50 -13.59 7.30 -5.62
N GLN A 51 -13.69 6.41 -4.63
CA GLN A 51 -12.61 5.50 -4.28
C GLN A 51 -12.43 4.41 -5.33
N THR A 52 -13.51 3.90 -5.91
CA THR A 52 -13.41 2.95 -7.04
C THR A 52 -12.62 3.55 -8.19
N GLN A 53 -12.94 4.79 -8.61
CA GLN A 53 -12.25 5.47 -9.69
C GLN A 53 -10.76 5.70 -9.38
N LEU A 54 -10.44 6.18 -8.16
CA LEU A 54 -9.05 6.38 -7.72
C LEU A 54 -8.26 5.05 -7.72
N LEU A 55 -8.85 3.99 -7.17
CA LEU A 55 -8.20 2.68 -7.03
C LEU A 55 -8.04 1.97 -8.38
N ASP A 56 -8.98 2.13 -9.30
CA ASP A 56 -8.87 1.59 -10.67
C ASP A 56 -7.76 2.31 -11.45
N GLY A 57 -7.67 3.64 -11.31
CA GLY A 57 -6.53 4.41 -11.82
C GLY A 57 -5.21 3.98 -11.20
N THR A 58 -5.19 3.74 -9.89
CA THR A 58 -4.01 3.29 -9.14
C THR A 58 -3.54 1.89 -9.60
N LEU A 59 -4.44 0.94 -9.78
CA LEU A 59 -4.12 -0.43 -10.23
C LEU A 59 -3.60 -0.50 -11.67
N ASN A 60 -3.87 0.52 -12.48
CA ASN A 60 -3.35 0.63 -13.85
C ASN A 60 -1.92 1.18 -13.90
N LEU A 61 -1.37 1.65 -12.77
CA LEU A 61 0.00 2.13 -12.71
C LEU A 61 1.02 0.98 -12.72
N GLU A 62 2.13 1.20 -13.41
CA GLU A 62 3.22 0.24 -13.48
C GLU A 62 3.81 -0.04 -12.10
N GLY A 63 3.94 -1.33 -11.79
CA GLY A 63 4.47 -1.82 -10.51
C GLY A 63 3.48 -1.78 -9.36
N VAL A 64 2.24 -1.31 -9.53
CA VAL A 64 1.19 -1.50 -8.51
C VAL A 64 0.65 -2.94 -8.60
N LEU A 65 0.79 -3.68 -7.50
CA LEU A 65 0.29 -5.05 -7.38
C LEU A 65 -1.16 -5.06 -6.90
N LEU A 66 -1.43 -4.37 -5.80
CA LEU A 66 -2.72 -4.34 -5.10
C LEU A 66 -3.09 -2.90 -4.76
N ALA A 67 -4.38 -2.60 -4.71
CA ALA A 67 -4.90 -1.38 -4.11
C ALA A 67 -6.30 -1.66 -3.54
N GLY A 68 -6.71 -0.93 -2.51
CA GLY A 68 -8.02 -1.10 -1.89
C GLY A 68 -8.35 -0.03 -0.85
N VAL A 69 -9.58 -0.07 -0.34
CA VAL A 69 -9.99 0.68 0.85
C VAL A 69 -9.78 -0.21 2.08
N PRO A 70 -8.99 0.22 3.09
CA PRO A 70 -8.76 -0.57 4.29
C PRO A 70 -9.92 -0.46 5.28
N GLY A 71 -9.96 -1.41 6.22
CA GLY A 71 -10.88 -1.36 7.37
C GLY A 71 -12.36 -1.43 6.98
N ALA A 72 -13.18 -0.57 7.61
CA ALA A 72 -14.62 -0.53 7.40
C ALA A 72 -15.02 0.04 6.03
N GLY A 73 -14.11 0.71 5.34
CA GLY A 73 -14.41 1.39 4.08
C GLY A 73 -14.63 2.90 4.23
N GLY A 74 -15.25 3.50 3.21
CA GLY A 74 -15.60 4.92 3.17
C GLY A 74 -14.53 5.78 2.50
N PHE A 75 -14.31 6.97 3.06
CA PHE A 75 -13.53 8.05 2.42
C PHE A 75 -12.18 8.33 3.10
N ASP A 76 -11.88 7.65 4.21
CA ASP A 76 -10.78 8.01 5.11
C ASP A 76 -9.41 7.69 4.52
N ALA A 77 -9.22 6.45 4.04
CA ALA A 77 -7.94 6.00 3.56
C ALA A 77 -8.07 5.06 2.36
N VAL A 78 -6.97 4.95 1.60
CA VAL A 78 -6.73 3.92 0.59
C VAL A 78 -5.32 3.38 0.78
N PHE A 79 -5.08 2.17 0.32
CA PHE A 79 -3.73 1.59 0.31
C PHE A 79 -3.37 1.11 -1.11
N ALA A 80 -2.07 1.07 -1.37
CA ALA A 80 -1.49 0.41 -2.53
C ALA A 80 -0.24 -0.36 -2.13
N VAL A 81 -0.09 -1.57 -2.67
CA VAL A 81 1.13 -2.39 -2.53
C VAL A 81 1.83 -2.37 -3.88
N CYS A 82 3.08 -1.91 -3.88
CA CYS A 82 3.88 -1.74 -5.09
C CYS A 82 5.11 -2.65 -5.09
N LEU A 83 5.52 -3.11 -6.26
CA LEU A 83 6.78 -3.78 -6.51
C LEU A 83 7.85 -2.75 -6.88
N GLY A 84 9.03 -2.86 -6.27
CA GLY A 84 10.15 -1.95 -6.55
C GLY A 84 9.86 -0.49 -6.16
N ASN A 85 10.43 0.46 -6.91
CA ASN A 85 10.40 1.89 -6.57
C ASN A 85 9.24 2.66 -7.25
N SER A 86 8.09 2.01 -7.45
CA SER A 86 6.92 2.61 -8.13
C SER A 86 6.13 3.64 -7.29
N SER A 87 6.60 3.97 -6.08
CA SER A 87 5.93 4.90 -5.16
C SER A 87 5.72 6.29 -5.77
N SER A 88 6.67 6.79 -6.57
CA SER A 88 6.61 8.14 -7.12
C SER A 88 5.41 8.40 -8.03
N ASN A 89 4.98 7.40 -8.82
CA ASN A 89 3.82 7.53 -9.71
C ASN A 89 2.51 7.51 -8.92
N VAL A 90 2.42 6.61 -7.93
CA VAL A 90 1.27 6.54 -7.02
C VAL A 90 1.11 7.85 -6.25
N THR A 91 2.18 8.36 -5.65
CA THR A 91 2.17 9.64 -4.92
C THR A 91 1.69 10.80 -5.79
N LYS A 92 2.12 10.87 -7.06
CA LYS A 92 1.69 11.91 -7.99
C LYS A 92 0.19 11.84 -8.29
N ILE A 93 -0.33 10.65 -8.62
CA ILE A 93 -1.76 10.46 -8.91
C ILE A 93 -2.61 10.73 -7.67
N TRP A 94 -2.19 10.24 -6.50
CA TRP A 94 -2.94 10.47 -5.26
C TRP A 94 -2.97 11.95 -4.89
N SER A 95 -1.85 12.65 -5.04
CA SER A 95 -1.77 14.09 -4.79
C SER A 95 -2.71 14.89 -5.70
N SER A 96 -2.86 14.49 -6.98
CA SER A 96 -3.81 15.14 -7.90
C SER A 96 -5.29 14.90 -7.56
N HIS A 97 -5.56 13.94 -6.68
CA HIS A 97 -6.89 13.61 -6.16
C HIS A 97 -7.05 14.02 -4.67
N ASN A 98 -6.18 14.91 -4.17
CA ASN A 98 -6.16 15.37 -2.78
C ASN A 98 -5.98 14.23 -1.74
N VAL A 99 -5.30 13.15 -2.13
CA VAL A 99 -4.94 12.04 -1.25
C VAL A 99 -3.46 12.15 -0.89
N LEU A 100 -3.18 12.22 0.41
CA LEU A 100 -1.82 12.24 0.93
C LEU A 100 -1.24 10.83 0.92
N ALA A 101 -0.20 10.61 0.13
CA ALA A 101 0.52 9.34 0.13
C ALA A 101 1.49 9.28 1.32
N LEU A 102 1.33 8.28 2.18
CA LEU A 102 2.25 7.97 3.28
C LEU A 102 2.95 6.64 2.95
N LEU A 103 4.28 6.70 2.79
CA LEU A 103 5.05 5.48 2.62
C LEU A 103 5.13 4.75 3.97
N VAL A 104 4.49 3.59 4.04
CA VAL A 104 4.47 2.76 5.24
C VAL A 104 5.36 1.54 5.06
N LYS A 105 5.91 1.05 6.17
CA LYS A 105 6.54 -0.26 6.29
C LYS A 105 5.81 -1.04 7.37
N GLU A 106 5.81 -2.36 7.26
CA GLU A 106 5.34 -3.22 8.34
C GLU A 106 6.20 -2.99 9.59
N ASP A 107 5.54 -2.97 10.75
CA ASP A 107 6.18 -2.86 12.06
C ASP A 107 5.80 -4.09 12.90
N PRO A 108 6.74 -5.02 13.12
CA PRO A 108 6.47 -6.27 13.83
C PRO A 108 6.45 -6.10 15.35
N CYS A 109 6.86 -4.95 15.87
CA CYS A 109 7.11 -4.76 17.30
C CYS A 109 5.83 -4.45 18.10
N GLY A 110 4.71 -4.15 17.44
CA GLY A 110 3.43 -3.89 18.08
C GLY A 110 3.52 -2.80 19.15
N VAL A 111 3.27 -3.14 20.42
CA VAL A 111 3.38 -2.20 21.54
C VAL A 111 4.72 -2.39 22.24
N CYS A 112 5.48 -1.30 22.36
CA CYS A 112 6.76 -1.26 23.06
C CYS A 112 6.68 -0.33 24.29
N LEU A 113 7.34 -0.73 25.39
CA LEU A 113 7.56 0.14 26.54
C LEU A 113 8.84 0.95 26.29
N GLU A 114 8.71 2.27 26.27
CA GLU A 114 9.85 3.17 26.15
C GLU A 114 10.32 3.61 27.54
N SER A 115 11.63 3.53 27.79
CA SER A 115 12.24 3.94 29.06
C SER A 115 12.33 5.46 29.23
N ALA A 116 12.28 6.20 28.13
CA ALA A 116 12.31 7.66 28.07
C ALA A 116 11.71 8.14 26.74
N ASP A 117 11.41 9.44 26.61
CA ASP A 117 10.83 10.02 25.39
C ASP A 117 11.80 9.85 24.20
N PRO A 118 11.44 9.11 23.14
CA PRO A 118 12.31 8.79 22.00
C PRO A 118 12.75 10.05 21.25
N ARG A 119 11.98 11.14 21.30
CA ARG A 119 12.34 12.43 20.69
C ARG A 119 13.51 13.10 21.39
N THR A 120 13.82 12.69 22.62
CA THR A 120 14.95 13.24 23.39
C THR A 120 16.28 12.53 23.10
N TYR A 121 16.25 11.34 22.48
CA TYR A 121 17.46 10.56 22.21
C TYR A 121 18.35 11.20 21.14
N GLU A 122 17.78 11.71 20.04
CA GLU A 122 18.56 12.34 18.97
C GLU A 122 19.29 13.60 19.46
N ILE A 123 18.63 14.40 20.30
CA ILE A 123 19.20 15.61 20.90
C ILE A 123 20.31 15.21 21.88
N THR A 124 20.08 14.24 22.75
CA THR A 124 21.07 13.82 23.75
C THR A 124 22.31 13.21 23.10
N SER A 125 22.15 12.37 22.07
CA SER A 125 23.27 11.78 21.34
C SER A 125 24.09 12.82 20.57
N ALA A 126 23.43 13.81 19.94
CA ALA A 126 24.11 14.90 19.26
C ALA A 126 24.89 15.79 20.25
N VAL A 127 24.31 16.11 21.41
CA VAL A 127 24.96 16.94 22.45
C VAL A 127 26.15 16.20 23.10
N SER A 128 26.03 14.91 23.38
CA SER A 128 27.14 14.10 23.93
C SER A 128 28.31 13.89 22.94
N SER A 129 28.09 14.14 21.64
CA SER A 129 29.13 14.03 20.61
C SER A 129 29.93 15.32 20.41
N ILE A 130 29.55 16.41 21.09
CA ILE A 130 30.27 17.68 21.05
C ILE A 130 31.39 17.61 22.10
N ASN A 131 32.60 17.27 21.66
CA ASN A 131 33.80 17.51 22.45
C ASN A 131 34.13 19.00 22.38
N ILE A 132 34.01 19.69 23.52
CA ILE A 132 34.55 21.03 23.69
C ILE A 132 36.01 20.88 24.10
N GLU A 133 36.93 21.18 23.18
CA GLU A 133 38.34 21.48 23.51
C GLU A 133 38.47 22.93 23.99
#